data_AF-Q64F53-F1
#
_entry.id   AF-Q64F53-F1
#
_cell.length_a   1.000
_cell.length_b   1.000
_cell.length_c   1.000
_cell.angle_alpha   90.00
_cell.angle_beta   90.00
_cell.angle_gamma   90.00
#
_symmetry.space_group_name_H-M   'P 1'
#
loop_
_entity.id
_entity.type
_entity.pdbx_description
1 polymer ?
#
loop_
_entity_poly.entity_id
_entity_poly.type
_entity_poly.pdbx_seq_one_letter_code
_entity_poly.pdbx_strand_id
1 'polypeptide(L)'
;ATYASRCIENEILMFLRRNNKIRSEISFDEPLNIDWDGNELLLSDVLGTENDTIYRDIEDEVDKEILRTALSMLSDRERRIVILRFGLGGGEEKTQKDV
;
A
#
# COMPACT_ATOMS: atom_id res chain seq x y z
N ALA A 1 16.48 -37.18 -37.92
CA ALA A 1 15.81 -35.88 -38.19
C ALA A 1 14.64 -35.62 -37.23
N THR A 2 13.78 -36.61 -36.94
CA THR A 2 12.52 -36.44 -36.18
C THR A 2 12.65 -36.17 -34.68
N TYR A 3 13.70 -36.67 -34.01
CA TYR A 3 13.91 -36.43 -32.57
C TYR A 3 14.31 -34.98 -32.27
N ALA A 4 15.26 -34.44 -33.02
CA ALA A 4 15.75 -33.07 -32.85
C ALA A 4 14.62 -32.04 -33.04
N SER A 5 13.76 -32.22 -34.05
CA SER A 5 12.60 -31.35 -34.27
C SER A 5 11.64 -31.34 -33.08
N ARG A 6 11.35 -32.50 -32.47
CA ARG A 6 10.49 -32.60 -31.28
C ARG A 6 11.12 -31.94 -30.05
N CYS A 7 12.42 -32.07 -29.86
CA CYS A 7 13.13 -31.40 -28.77
C CYS A 7 13.06 -29.87 -28.93
N ILE A 8 13.27 -29.36 -30.15
CA ILE A 8 13.19 -27.92 -30.44
C ILE A 8 11.75 -27.40 -30.21
N GLU A 9 10.75 -28.12 -30.71
CA GLU A 9 9.34 -27.76 -30.52
C GLU A 9 8.98 -27.70 -29.03
N ASN A 10 9.40 -28.69 -28.24
CA ASN A 10 9.16 -28.74 -26.80
C ASN A 10 9.83 -27.57 -26.06
N GLU A 11 11.07 -27.22 -26.40
CA GLU A 11 11.77 -26.09 -25.76
C GLU A 11 11.08 -24.75 -26.08
N ILE A 12 10.63 -24.54 -27.32
CA ILE A 12 9.84 -23.36 -27.68
C ILE A 12 8.53 -23.32 -26.86
N LEU A 13 7.84 -24.46 -26.75
CA LEU A 13 6.60 -24.58 -25.99
C LEU A 13 6.81 -24.30 -24.49
N MET A 14 7.91 -24.79 -23.92
CA MET A 14 8.29 -24.55 -22.52
C MET A 14 8.62 -23.08 -22.28
N PHE A 15 9.37 -22.43 -23.20
CA PHE A 15 9.65 -20.99 -23.16
C PHE A 15 8.35 -20.16 -23.18
N LEU A 16 7.44 -20.45 -24.12
CA LEU A 16 6.17 -19.74 -24.23
C LEU A 16 5.28 -19.94 -22.98
N ARG A 17 5.20 -21.15 -22.43
CA ARG A 17 4.45 -21.42 -21.18
C ARG A 17 5.01 -20.66 -19.99
N ARG A 18 6.34 -20.55 -19.89
CA ARG A 18 7.00 -19.81 -18.82
C ARG A 18 6.69 -18.31 -18.91
N ASN A 19 6.72 -17.75 -20.11
CA ASN A 19 6.51 -16.32 -20.35
C ASN A 19 5.04 -15.90 -20.40
N ASN A 20 4.09 -16.84 -20.57
CA ASN A 20 2.66 -16.51 -20.57
C ASN A 20 2.18 -15.88 -19.25
N LYS A 21 2.90 -16.08 -18.13
CA LYS A 21 2.61 -15.42 -16.84
C LYS A 21 2.81 -13.90 -16.88
N ILE A 22 3.72 -13.42 -17.73
CA ILE A 22 4.12 -12.01 -17.85
C ILE A 22 3.31 -11.30 -18.96
N ARG A 23 2.49 -12.04 -19.71
CA ARG A 23 1.75 -11.51 -20.87
C ARG A 23 0.77 -10.38 -20.53
N SER A 24 0.34 -10.29 -19.28
CA SER A 24 -0.54 -9.21 -18.80
C SER A 24 0.22 -8.05 -18.15
N GLU A 25 1.55 -8.13 -18.05
CA GLU A 25 2.37 -7.04 -17.54
C GLU A 25 2.53 -5.97 -18.63
N ILE A 26 2.46 -4.71 -18.21
CA ILE A 26 2.58 -3.53 -19.08
C ILE A 26 3.81 -2.76 -18.60
N SER A 27 4.63 -2.27 -19.54
CA SER A 27 5.78 -1.44 -19.18
C SER A 27 5.32 -0.06 -18.73
N PHE A 28 5.94 0.50 -17.69
CA PHE A 28 5.67 1.88 -17.31
C PHE A 28 6.18 2.91 -18.33
N ASP A 29 7.15 2.51 -19.15
CA ASP A 29 7.70 3.32 -20.24
C ASP A 29 6.90 3.18 -21.55
N GLU A 30 5.76 2.48 -21.55
CA GLU A 30 4.91 2.36 -22.73
C GLU A 30 4.04 3.62 -22.89
N PRO A 31 3.98 4.22 -24.09
CA PRO A 31 3.17 5.41 -24.33
C PRO A 31 1.67 5.06 -24.27
N LEU A 32 0.96 5.74 -23.37
CA LEU A 32 -0.50 5.70 -23.24
C LEU A 32 -1.18 6.50 -24.35
N ASN A 33 -0.60 7.63 -24.73
CA ASN A 33 -1.07 8.50 -25.80
C ASN A 33 0.09 9.26 -26.43
N ILE A 34 -0.10 9.73 -27.68
CA ILE A 34 0.86 10.57 -28.39
C ILE A 34 0.08 11.75 -28.97
N ASP A 35 0.51 12.97 -28.63
CA ASP A 35 -0.10 14.18 -29.18
C ASP A 35 0.28 14.42 -30.65
N TRP A 36 -0.28 15.48 -31.25
CA TRP A 36 -0.01 15.82 -32.65
C TRP A 36 1.44 16.31 -32.91
N ASP A 37 2.15 16.70 -31.86
CA ASP A 37 3.55 17.14 -31.91
C ASP A 37 4.55 15.99 -31.64
N GLY A 38 4.03 14.79 -31.32
CA GLY A 38 4.83 13.60 -31.08
C GLY A 38 5.30 13.44 -29.64
N ASN A 39 4.77 14.21 -28.68
CA ASN A 39 5.08 14.01 -27.27
C ASN A 39 4.29 12.82 -26.73
N GLU A 40 4.99 11.95 -26.01
CA GLU A 40 4.43 10.74 -25.41
C GLU A 40 3.93 11.05 -24.00
N LEU A 41 2.70 10.64 -23.70
CA LEU A 41 2.20 10.50 -22.34
C LEU A 41 2.46 9.05 -21.90
N LEU A 42 3.34 8.83 -20.94
CA LEU A 42 3.67 7.49 -20.46
C LEU A 42 2.68 7.03 -19.39
N LEU A 43 2.60 5.72 -19.18
CA LEU A 43 1.82 5.16 -18.08
C LEU A 43 2.33 5.66 -16.71
N SER A 44 3.65 5.78 -16.56
CA SER A 44 4.31 6.32 -15.36
C SER A 44 3.86 7.74 -14.99
N ASP A 45 3.52 8.57 -15.98
CA ASP A 45 3.10 9.96 -15.76
C ASP A 45 1.73 10.07 -15.07
N VAL A 46 0.91 9.02 -15.16
CA VAL A 46 -0.46 8.99 -14.62
C VAL A 46 -0.54 8.24 -13.29
N LEU A 47 0.47 7.44 -12.96
CA LEU A 47 0.53 6.67 -11.73
C LEU A 47 0.89 7.59 -10.55
N GLY A 48 -0.12 8.01 -9.80
CA GLY A 48 0.03 8.76 -8.56
C GLY A 48 -0.02 7.89 -7.31
N THR A 49 0.31 8.49 -6.17
CA THR A 49 0.00 7.93 -4.85
C THR A 49 -1.47 8.15 -4.49
N GLU A 50 -1.98 7.42 -3.49
CA GLU A 50 -3.34 7.63 -3.00
C GLU A 50 -3.55 9.09 -2.59
N ASN A 51 -4.68 9.69 -2.98
CA ASN A 51 -4.98 11.11 -2.76
C ASN A 51 -4.95 11.52 -1.28
N ASP A 52 -5.19 10.57 -0.37
CA ASP A 52 -5.27 10.79 1.07
C ASP A 52 -3.94 10.52 1.82
N THR A 53 -2.87 10.16 1.10
CA THR A 53 -1.59 9.76 1.73
C THR A 53 -1.06 10.86 2.66
N ILE A 54 -1.12 12.11 2.23
CA ILE A 54 -0.67 13.27 3.02
C ILE A 54 -1.70 13.66 4.09
N TYR A 55 -2.99 13.60 3.74
CA TYR A 55 -4.06 14.04 4.63
C TYR A 55 -4.20 13.14 5.86
N ARG A 56 -4.00 11.82 5.72
CA ARG A 56 -4.07 10.86 6.82
C ARG A 56 -3.09 11.19 7.94
N ASP A 57 -1.83 11.46 7.61
CA ASP A 57 -0.82 11.75 8.62
C ASP A 57 -1.14 13.04 9.41
N ILE A 58 -1.66 14.05 8.72
CA ILE A 58 -2.08 15.31 9.32
C ILE A 58 -3.32 15.10 10.22
N GLU A 59 -4.31 14.36 9.73
CA GLU A 59 -5.52 14.04 10.48
C GLU A 59 -5.19 13.23 11.74
N ASP A 60 -4.32 12.23 11.64
CA ASP A 60 -3.81 11.45 12.77
C ASP A 60 -3.10 12.32 13.82
N GLU A 61 -2.37 13.34 13.41
CA GLU A 61 -1.68 14.25 14.32
C GLU A 61 -2.66 15.17 15.05
N VAL A 62 -3.65 15.70 14.33
CA VAL A 62 -4.75 16.49 14.90
C VAL A 62 -5.57 15.66 15.89
N ASP A 63 -5.94 14.43 15.54
CA ASP A 63 -6.68 13.53 16.40
C ASP A 63 -5.91 13.20 17.69
N LYS A 64 -4.59 13.02 17.61
CA LYS A 64 -3.73 12.84 18.79
C LYS A 64 -3.73 14.06 19.69
N GLU A 65 -3.72 15.27 19.12
CA GLU A 65 -3.77 16.52 19.90
C GLU A 65 -5.12 16.71 20.60
N ILE A 66 -6.22 16.43 19.89
CA ILE A 66 -7.58 16.44 20.46
C ILE A 66 -7.68 15.42 21.59
N LEU A 67 -7.19 14.19 21.38
CA LEU A 67 -7.19 13.15 22.41
C LEU A 67 -6.38 13.57 23.64
N ARG A 68 -5.18 14.12 23.46
CA ARG A 68 -4.35 14.63 24.56
C ARG A 68 -5.08 15.73 25.35
N THR A 69 -5.75 16.63 24.65
CA THR A 69 -6.54 17.70 25.27
C THR A 69 -7.72 17.12 26.05
N ALA A 70 -8.46 16.17 25.49
CA ALA A 70 -9.58 15.51 26.17
C ALA A 70 -9.10 14.75 27.43
N LEU A 71 -8.00 14.00 27.34
CA LEU A 71 -7.40 13.34 28.50
C LEU A 71 -6.96 14.34 29.57
N SER A 72 -6.52 15.54 29.16
CA SER A 72 -6.10 16.60 30.08
C SER A 72 -7.23 17.08 31.00
N MET A 73 -8.49 16.97 30.54
CA MET A 73 -9.68 17.40 31.27
C MET A 73 -10.22 16.34 32.26
N LEU A 74 -9.76 15.09 32.15
CA LEU A 74 -10.17 14.01 33.05
C LEU A 74 -9.47 14.13 34.41
N SER A 75 -10.14 13.61 35.45
CA SER A 75 -9.50 13.43 36.77
C SER A 75 -8.36 12.41 36.69
N ASP A 76 -7.43 12.46 37.64
CA ASP A 76 -6.27 11.55 37.67
C ASP A 76 -6.66 10.07 37.65
N ARG A 77 -7.80 9.73 38.27
CA ARG A 77 -8.33 8.36 38.29
C ARG A 77 -8.89 7.97 36.92
N GLU A 78 -9.73 8.81 36.33
CA GLU A 78 -10.34 8.55 35.01
C GLU A 78 -9.29 8.49 33.92
N ARG A 79 -8.33 9.42 33.91
CA ARG A 79 -7.21 9.41 32.97
C ARG A 79 -6.42 8.10 33.06
N ARG A 80 -6.14 7.63 34.28
CA ARG A 80 -5.40 6.38 34.50
C ARG A 80 -6.17 5.15 34.00
N ILE A 81 -7.48 5.11 34.25
CA ILE A 81 -8.38 4.06 33.73
C ILE A 81 -8.33 4.03 32.21
N VAL A 82 -8.48 5.18 31.55
CA VAL A 82 -8.49 5.28 30.08
C VAL A 82 -7.14 4.89 29.48
N ILE A 83 -6.03 5.38 30.05
CA ILE A 83 -4.67 5.02 29.59
C ILE A 83 -4.45 3.51 29.67
N LEU A 84 -4.80 2.88 30.80
CA LEU A 84 -4.65 1.43 30.98
C LEU A 84 -5.59 0.64 30.06
N ARG A 85 -6.83 1.11 29.88
CA ARG A 85 -7.84 0.40 29.08
C ARG A 85 -7.46 0.32 27.61
N PHE A 86 -6.82 1.36 27.06
CA PHE A 86 -6.51 1.47 25.63
C PHE A 86 -5.00 1.44 25.32
N GLY A 87 -4.13 1.18 26.31
CA GLY A 87 -2.68 1.11 26.09
C GLY A 87 -2.05 2.44 25.63
N LEU A 88 -2.65 3.58 25.99
CA LEU A 88 -2.19 4.89 25.51
C LEU A 88 -0.77 5.18 26.03
N GLY A 89 0.08 5.76 25.16
CA GLY A 89 1.46 6.06 25.52
C GLY A 89 2.42 4.85 25.45
N GLY A 90 2.04 3.79 24.74
CA GLY A 90 2.89 2.61 24.50
C GLY A 90 2.81 1.53 25.57
N GLY A 91 1.78 1.58 26.43
CA GLY A 91 1.47 0.50 27.36
C GLY A 91 0.62 -0.60 26.71
N GLU A 92 0.53 -1.75 27.36
CA GLU A 92 -0.43 -2.79 26.96
C GLU A 92 -1.85 -2.44 27.39
N GLU A 93 -2.82 -2.73 26.53
CA GLU A 93 -4.24 -2.59 26.84
C GLU A 93 -4.68 -3.59 27.93
N LYS A 94 -5.53 -3.13 28.85
CA LYS A 94 -6.06 -3.93 29.96
C LYS A 94 -7.54 -4.17 29.81
N THR A 95 -8.05 -5.34 30.23
CA THR A 95 -9.49 -5.59 30.25
C THR A 95 -10.18 -4.80 31.37
N GLN A 96 -11.50 -4.65 31.31
CA GLN A 96 -12.29 -3.99 32.37
C GLN A 96 -12.03 -4.57 33.78
N LYS A 97 -11.64 -5.84 33.88
CA LYS A 97 -11.30 -6.50 35.15
C LYS A 97 -9.88 -6.19 35.62
N ASP A 98 -8.98 -5.84 34.71
CA ASP A 98 -7.54 -5.68 34.96
C ASP A 98 -7.11 -4.21 35.14
N VAL A 99 -8.01 -3.26 34.82
CA VAL A 99 -7.84 -1.80 34.96
C VAL A 99 -7.94 -1.35 36.42
#